data_AF-A0AB74M596-F1
#
_entry.id   AF-A0AB74M596-F1
#
_cell.length_a   1.000
_cell.length_b   1.000
_cell.length_c   1.000
_cell.angle_alpha   90.00
_cell.angle_beta   90.00
_cell.angle_gamma   90.00
#
_symmetry.space_group_name_H-M   'P 1'
#
loop_
_entity.id
_entity.type
_entity.pdbx_description
1 polymer ?
#
loop_
_entity_poly.entity_id
_entity_poly.type
_entity_poly.pdbx_seq_one_letter_code
_entity_poly.pdbx_strand_id
1 'polypeptide(L)'
;MIARPGDWIIRGVEGEIYPCRDSVFQATYAVASAAPDGSGTPAITRGEADAIVEASTAPRVTADAIKAKIASADFFRSGVLTICIIEMVSGFTFVGKSACVSPENYDQAAGERYAYDDAFRQIWAFEAYLLREQLSAASNQAA
;
A
#
# COMPACT_ATOMS: atom_id res chain seq x y z
N MET A 1 38.32 -28.26 15.20
CA MET A 1 37.73 -27.71 13.96
C MET A 1 38.28 -26.30 13.78
N ILE A 2 38.78 -25.92 12.61
CA ILE A 2 39.44 -24.62 12.36
C ILE A 2 38.58 -23.86 11.34
N ALA A 3 38.19 -22.63 11.66
CA ALA A 3 37.52 -21.73 10.73
C ALA A 3 38.53 -21.11 9.76
N ARG A 4 38.14 -20.94 8.50
CA ARG A 4 38.90 -20.19 7.50
C ARG A 4 38.22 -18.84 7.23
N PRO A 5 38.95 -17.82 6.77
CA PRO A 5 38.33 -16.59 6.28
C PRO A 5 37.24 -16.91 5.24
N GLY A 6 36.03 -16.39 5.46
CA GLY A 6 34.84 -16.67 4.65
C GLY A 6 33.90 -17.75 5.21
N ASP A 7 34.31 -18.51 6.22
CA ASP A 7 33.39 -19.40 6.95
C ASP A 7 32.53 -18.62 7.95
N TRP A 8 31.31 -19.09 8.18
CA TRP A 8 30.40 -18.59 9.19
C TRP A 8 30.76 -19.16 10.57
N ILE A 9 30.57 -18.34 11.61
CA ILE A 9 30.73 -18.77 13.00
C ILE A 9 29.35 -18.82 13.66
N ILE A 10 28.82 -20.02 13.84
CA ILE A 10 27.51 -20.24 14.47
C ILE A 10 27.73 -20.45 15.98
N ARG A 11 26.94 -19.76 16.81
CA ARG A 11 26.95 -19.93 18.26
C ARG A 11 25.78 -20.81 18.71
N GLY A 12 26.09 -21.86 19.47
CA GLY A 12 25.09 -22.72 20.12
C GLY A 12 24.47 -22.06 21.35
N VAL A 13 23.41 -22.66 21.87
CA VAL A 13 22.64 -22.13 23.01
C VAL A 13 23.40 -22.19 24.34
N GLU A 14 24.40 -23.06 24.45
CA GLU A 14 25.27 -23.16 25.62
C GLU A 14 26.60 -22.41 25.42
N GLY A 15 26.71 -21.62 24.34
CA GLY A 15 27.89 -20.84 24.01
C GLY A 15 28.93 -21.59 23.18
N GLU A 16 28.60 -22.76 22.66
CA GLU A 16 29.47 -23.52 21.76
C GLU A 16 29.70 -22.77 20.44
N ILE A 17 30.83 -23.03 19.80
CA ILE A 17 31.21 -22.35 18.55
C ILE A 17 31.40 -23.38 17.44
N TYR A 18 30.61 -23.26 16.38
CA TYR A 18 30.64 -24.14 15.21
C TYR A 18 31.02 -23.36 13.95
N PRO A 19 32.25 -23.56 13.44
CA PRO A 19 32.61 -23.15 12.08
C PRO A 19 31.72 -23.84 11.05
N CYS A 20 31.12 -23.06 10.15
CA CYS A 20 30.27 -23.55 9.07
C CYS A 20 30.76 -22.97 7.74
N ARG A 21 31.00 -23.84 6.75
CA ARG A 21 31.36 -23.38 5.40
C ARG A 21 30.21 -22.60 4.80
N ASP A 22 30.50 -21.49 4.11
CA ASP A 22 29.47 -20.67 3.46
C ASP A 22 28.51 -21.50 2.57
N SER A 23 29.06 -22.34 1.69
CA SER A 23 28.24 -23.27 0.88
C SER A 23 27.28 -24.16 1.67
N VAL A 24 27.64 -24.58 2.89
CA VAL A 24 26.75 -25.39 3.76
C VAL A 24 25.72 -24.48 4.40
N PHE A 25 26.13 -23.33 4.90
CA PHE A 25 25.23 -22.36 5.52
C PHE A 25 24.12 -21.92 4.55
N GLN A 26 24.50 -21.53 3.32
CA GLN A 26 23.56 -21.14 2.27
C GLN A 26 22.62 -22.29 1.83
N ALA A 27 23.09 -23.54 1.92
CA ALA A 27 22.28 -24.70 1.55
C ALA A 27 21.28 -25.11 2.65
N THR A 28 21.58 -24.82 3.92
CA THR A 28 20.76 -25.27 5.07
C THR A 28 19.93 -24.17 5.72
N TYR A 29 20.24 -22.91 5.48
CA TYR A 29 19.53 -21.77 6.07
C TYR A 29 18.95 -20.86 4.98
N ALA A 30 17.76 -20.32 5.26
CA ALA A 30 17.13 -19.29 4.44
C ALA A 30 17.11 -17.95 5.19
N VAL A 31 17.20 -16.85 4.44
CA VAL A 31 17.09 -15.50 5.01
C VAL A 31 15.68 -15.32 5.58
N ALA A 32 15.56 -15.16 6.91
CA ALA A 32 14.27 -15.04 7.59
C ALA A 32 13.56 -13.71 7.30
N SER A 33 14.33 -12.65 7.06
CA SER A 33 13.84 -11.37 6.55
C SER A 33 15.00 -10.66 5.86
N ALA A 34 14.76 -10.15 4.66
CA ALA A 34 15.70 -9.20 4.08
C ALA A 34 15.63 -7.92 4.91
N ALA A 35 16.78 -7.37 5.29
CA ALA A 35 16.81 -5.96 5.67
C ALA A 35 16.19 -5.15 4.52
N PRO A 36 15.48 -4.04 4.79
CA PRO A 36 15.12 -3.13 3.71
C PRO A 36 16.40 -2.87 2.92
N ASP A 37 16.33 -3.07 1.60
CA ASP A 37 17.47 -2.99 0.67
C ASP A 37 18.16 -1.62 0.66
N GLY A 38 17.71 -0.70 1.52
CA GLY A 38 18.19 0.67 1.64
C GLY A 38 17.84 1.52 0.43
N SER A 39 17.16 0.97 -0.58
CA SER A 39 16.89 1.64 -1.85
C SER A 39 15.77 2.67 -1.73
N GLY A 40 14.92 2.52 -0.71
CA GLY A 40 13.70 3.32 -0.56
C GLY A 40 12.66 3.01 -1.63
N THR A 41 12.84 1.92 -2.41
CA THR A 41 11.88 1.48 -3.42
C THR A 41 11.18 0.19 -2.98
N PRO A 42 9.88 0.01 -3.33
CA PRO A 42 9.19 -1.25 -3.04
C PRO A 42 9.89 -2.44 -3.70
N ALA A 43 10.01 -3.55 -2.98
CA ALA A 43 10.67 -4.78 -3.45
C ALA A 43 9.97 -5.46 -4.64
N ILE A 44 8.71 -5.09 -4.89
CA ILE A 44 7.92 -5.58 -6.01
C ILE A 44 7.31 -4.41 -6.77
N THR A 45 7.09 -4.61 -8.05
CA THR A 45 6.37 -3.68 -8.92
C THR A 45 4.92 -3.53 -8.48
N ARG A 46 4.28 -2.43 -8.93
CA ARG A 46 2.84 -2.25 -8.72
C ARG A 46 2.02 -3.41 -9.28
N GLY A 47 2.36 -3.91 -10.47
CA GLY A 47 1.64 -5.03 -11.09
C GLY A 47 1.76 -6.34 -10.31
N GLU A 48 2.92 -6.62 -9.72
CA GLU A 48 3.10 -7.78 -8.83
C GLU A 48 2.30 -7.62 -7.53
N ALA A 49 2.27 -6.41 -6.95
CA ALA A 49 1.45 -6.13 -5.78
C ALA A 49 -0.05 -6.32 -6.08
N ASP A 50 -0.52 -5.81 -7.23
CA ASP A 50 -1.91 -5.94 -7.67
C ASP A 50 -2.27 -7.42 -7.87
N ALA A 51 -1.38 -8.25 -8.45
CA ALA A 51 -1.61 -9.68 -8.61
C ALA A 51 -1.76 -10.43 -7.27
N ILE A 52 -0.97 -10.08 -6.26
CA ILE A 52 -1.10 -10.65 -4.90
C ILE A 52 -2.44 -10.26 -4.29
N VAL A 53 -2.83 -8.98 -4.40
CA VAL A 53 -4.09 -8.48 -3.88
C VAL A 53 -5.27 -9.18 -4.57
N GLU A 54 -5.21 -9.32 -5.90
CA GLU A 54 -6.26 -9.96 -6.69
C GLU A 54 -6.48 -11.44 -6.30
N ALA A 55 -5.40 -12.18 -6.01
CA ALA A 55 -5.48 -13.57 -5.55
C ALA A 55 -6.04 -13.75 -4.13
N SER A 56 -6.19 -12.67 -3.34
CA SER A 56 -6.69 -12.75 -1.96
C SER A 56 -8.19 -13.03 -1.90
N THR A 57 -8.59 -14.04 -1.14
CA THR A 57 -9.99 -14.46 -0.97
C THR A 57 -10.70 -13.82 0.23
N ALA A 58 -9.98 -13.05 1.05
CA ALA A 58 -10.55 -12.39 2.22
C ALA A 58 -11.41 -11.16 1.81
N PRO A 59 -12.40 -10.74 2.64
CA PRO A 59 -13.17 -9.54 2.39
C PRO A 59 -12.27 -8.32 2.20
N ARG A 60 -12.51 -7.56 1.13
CA ARG A 60 -11.68 -6.40 0.76
C ARG A 60 -12.53 -5.29 0.14
N VAL A 61 -12.04 -4.06 0.27
CA VAL A 61 -12.56 -2.92 -0.48
C VAL A 61 -12.05 -3.03 -1.91
N THR A 62 -12.89 -2.72 -2.89
CA THR A 62 -12.51 -2.68 -4.31
C THR A 62 -12.81 -1.30 -4.90
N ALA A 63 -12.05 -0.92 -5.93
CA ALA A 63 -12.26 0.36 -6.61
C ALA A 63 -13.70 0.48 -7.14
N ASP A 64 -14.25 -0.60 -7.68
CA ASP A 64 -15.60 -0.59 -8.25
C ASP A 64 -16.69 -0.51 -7.17
N ALA A 65 -16.48 -1.11 -5.99
CA ALA A 65 -17.38 -0.94 -4.85
C ALA A 65 -17.38 0.51 -4.34
N ILE A 66 -16.23 1.19 -4.37
CA ILE A 66 -16.14 2.62 -4.04
C ILE A 66 -16.90 3.45 -5.08
N LYS A 67 -16.61 3.25 -6.37
CA LYS A 67 -17.25 3.99 -7.47
C LYS A 67 -18.76 3.84 -7.45
N ALA A 68 -19.27 2.66 -7.13
CA ALA A 68 -20.71 2.40 -7.02
C ALA A 68 -21.40 3.21 -5.91
N LYS A 69 -20.64 3.74 -4.94
CA LYS A 69 -21.14 4.60 -3.85
C LYS A 69 -20.92 6.09 -4.10
N ILE A 70 -20.33 6.49 -5.22
CA ILE A 70 -20.18 7.90 -5.59
C ILE A 70 -21.50 8.38 -6.21
N ALA A 71 -22.05 9.46 -5.68
CA ALA A 71 -23.24 10.12 -6.21
C ALA A 71 -22.87 11.12 -7.32
N SER A 72 -21.86 11.95 -7.09
CA SER A 72 -21.40 12.97 -8.03
C SER A 72 -19.95 13.37 -7.79
N ALA A 73 -19.37 14.06 -8.77
CA ALA A 73 -18.07 14.71 -8.66
C ALA A 73 -18.11 16.09 -9.33
N ASP A 74 -17.79 17.14 -8.57
CA ASP A 74 -17.79 18.52 -9.03
C ASP A 74 -16.38 19.11 -9.02
N PHE A 75 -16.07 19.96 -9.99
CA PHE A 75 -14.73 20.53 -10.19
C PHE A 75 -14.71 22.06 -10.18
N PHE A 76 -13.90 22.63 -9.29
CA PHE A 76 -13.66 24.07 -9.17
C PHE A 76 -12.23 24.40 -9.59
N ARG A 77 -12.08 25.39 -10.45
CA ARG A 77 -10.78 25.80 -11.00
C ARG A 77 -10.49 27.26 -10.66
N SER A 78 -9.27 27.54 -10.22
CA SER A 78 -8.80 28.90 -9.92
C SER A 78 -7.33 29.02 -10.28
N GLY A 79 -7.04 29.64 -11.44
CA GLY A 79 -5.69 29.65 -12.00
C GLY A 79 -5.18 28.24 -12.25
N VAL A 80 -4.07 27.89 -11.60
CA VAL A 80 -3.41 26.56 -11.69
C VAL A 80 -3.91 25.54 -10.65
N LEU A 81 -4.84 25.95 -9.77
CA LEU A 81 -5.46 25.11 -8.75
C LEU A 81 -6.75 24.49 -9.31
N THR A 82 -6.90 23.18 -9.09
CA THR A 82 -8.15 22.44 -9.31
C THR A 82 -8.55 21.74 -8.02
N ILE A 83 -9.80 21.89 -7.62
CA ILE A 83 -10.44 21.20 -6.49
C ILE A 83 -11.50 20.25 -7.05
N CYS A 84 -11.50 19.01 -6.58
CA CYS A 84 -12.56 18.04 -6.83
C CYS A 84 -13.33 17.78 -5.54
N ILE A 85 -14.66 17.85 -5.60
CA ILE A 85 -15.55 17.46 -4.51
C ILE A 85 -16.30 16.21 -4.97
N ILE A 86 -16.05 15.07 -4.33
CA ILE A 86 -16.80 13.84 -4.54
C ILE A 86 -17.86 13.74 -3.45
N GLU A 87 -19.14 13.68 -3.84
CA GLU A 87 -20.24 13.39 -2.93
C GLU A 87 -20.56 11.90 -2.99
N MET A 88 -20.62 11.26 -1.84
CA MET A 88 -21.04 9.86 -1.70
C MET A 88 -22.56 9.77 -1.65
N VAL A 89 -23.14 8.61 -1.98
CA VAL A 89 -24.59 8.33 -1.82
C VAL A 89 -25.09 8.51 -0.39
N SER A 90 -24.19 8.50 0.60
CA SER A 90 -24.49 8.79 2.01
C SER A 90 -24.61 10.29 2.33
N GLY A 91 -24.31 11.17 1.37
CA GLY A 91 -24.21 12.63 1.55
C GLY A 91 -22.86 13.09 2.16
N PHE A 92 -21.92 12.17 2.41
CA PHE A 92 -20.58 12.55 2.86
C PHE A 92 -19.71 13.02 1.69
N THR A 93 -18.88 14.04 1.91
CA THR A 93 -18.07 14.64 0.83
C THR A 93 -16.57 14.45 1.05
N PHE A 94 -15.86 14.12 -0.01
CA PHE A 94 -14.40 14.09 -0.07
C PHE A 94 -13.89 15.23 -0.94
N VAL A 95 -12.80 15.86 -0.52
CA VAL A 95 -12.19 16.98 -1.26
C VAL A 95 -10.77 16.59 -1.65
N GLY A 96 -10.51 16.58 -2.95
CA GLY A 96 -9.17 16.37 -3.52
C GLY A 96 -8.68 17.62 -4.23
N LYS A 97 -7.36 17.71 -4.40
CA LYS A 97 -6.75 18.90 -5.00
C LYS A 97 -5.61 18.55 -5.94
N SER A 98 -5.46 19.39 -6.96
CA SER A 98 -4.29 19.45 -7.83
C SER A 98 -3.84 20.89 -7.97
N ALA A 99 -2.55 21.15 -7.81
CA ALA A 99 -1.98 22.48 -7.97
C ALA A 99 -0.76 22.38 -8.88
N CYS A 100 -0.90 22.84 -10.14
CA CYS A 100 0.22 22.90 -11.05
C CYS A 100 1.17 24.03 -10.62
N VAL A 101 2.48 23.75 -10.62
CA VAL A 101 3.49 24.71 -10.15
C VAL A 101 3.72 25.83 -11.17
N SER A 102 3.66 25.53 -12.46
CA SER A 102 3.85 26.51 -13.53
C SER A 102 2.57 26.71 -14.33
N PRO A 103 2.06 27.95 -14.47
CA PRO A 103 0.93 28.25 -15.35
C PRO A 103 1.13 27.81 -16.80
N GLU A 104 2.38 27.80 -17.28
CA GLU A 104 2.73 27.40 -18.65
C GLU A 104 2.52 25.90 -18.88
N ASN A 105 2.62 25.10 -17.83
CA ASN A 105 2.43 23.64 -17.86
C ASN A 105 1.02 23.23 -17.43
N TYR A 106 0.11 24.20 -17.23
CA TYR A 106 -1.24 23.89 -16.79
C TYR A 106 -2.03 23.22 -17.90
N ASP A 107 -2.59 22.05 -17.58
CA ASP A 107 -3.59 21.35 -18.38
C ASP A 107 -4.81 21.07 -17.49
N GLN A 108 -5.99 21.52 -17.92
CA GLN A 108 -7.20 21.40 -17.13
C GLN A 108 -7.62 19.94 -16.94
N ALA A 109 -7.51 19.11 -17.97
CA ALA A 109 -7.94 17.71 -17.90
C ALA A 109 -7.04 16.91 -16.96
N ALA A 110 -5.72 17.15 -17.01
CA ALA A 110 -4.77 16.58 -16.06
C ALA A 110 -5.03 17.08 -14.63
N GLY A 111 -5.31 18.37 -14.46
CA GLY A 111 -5.67 18.97 -13.17
C GLY A 111 -6.91 18.33 -12.53
N GLU A 112 -7.99 18.20 -13.30
CA GLU A 112 -9.23 17.52 -12.88
C GLU A 112 -8.96 16.06 -12.54
N ARG A 113 -8.20 15.35 -13.37
CA ARG A 113 -7.85 13.95 -13.12
C ARG A 113 -7.10 13.78 -11.80
N TYR A 114 -6.06 14.58 -11.56
CA TYR A 114 -5.27 14.47 -10.33
C TYR A 114 -6.07 14.89 -9.08
N ALA A 115 -6.91 15.91 -9.19
CA ALA A 115 -7.79 16.31 -8.08
C ALA A 115 -8.81 15.21 -7.76
N TYR A 116 -9.37 14.55 -8.78
CA TYR A 116 -10.26 13.39 -8.58
C TYR A 116 -9.50 12.21 -7.96
N ASP A 117 -8.32 11.85 -8.47
CA ASP A 117 -7.52 10.75 -7.93
C ASP A 117 -7.14 11.00 -6.47
N ASP A 118 -6.82 12.24 -6.08
CA ASP A 118 -6.55 12.60 -4.68
C ASP A 118 -7.80 12.50 -3.79
N ALA A 119 -8.97 12.93 -4.27
CA ALA A 119 -10.24 12.76 -3.57
C ALA A 119 -10.58 11.27 -3.40
N PHE A 120 -10.52 10.52 -4.50
CA PHE A 120 -10.82 9.08 -4.55
C PHE A 120 -9.90 8.26 -3.65
N ARG A 121 -8.60 8.59 -3.62
CA ARG A 121 -7.61 7.94 -2.75
C ARG A 121 -7.99 8.04 -1.28
N GLN A 122 -8.59 9.15 -0.84
CA GLN A 122 -9.01 9.32 0.55
C GLN A 122 -10.14 8.37 0.93
N ILE A 123 -11.05 8.08 0.00
CA ILE A 123 -12.23 7.22 0.23
C ILE A 123 -11.81 5.82 0.68
N TRP A 124 -10.71 5.29 0.15
CA TRP A 124 -10.18 3.97 0.49
C TRP A 124 -9.99 3.76 2.00
N ALA A 125 -9.43 4.76 2.70
CA ALA A 125 -9.17 4.63 4.13
C ALA A 125 -10.48 4.53 4.94
N PHE A 126 -11.50 5.29 4.53
CA PHE A 126 -12.81 5.29 5.18
C PHE A 126 -13.59 4.01 4.89
N GLU A 127 -13.57 3.53 3.66
CA GLU A 127 -14.21 2.26 3.28
C GLU A 127 -13.53 1.06 3.93
N ALA A 128 -12.20 1.10 4.09
CA ALA A 128 -11.46 0.08 4.82
C ALA A 128 -11.80 0.09 6.31
N TYR A 129 -11.90 1.26 6.93
CA TYR A 129 -12.36 1.41 8.31
C TYR A 129 -13.77 0.85 8.49
N LEU A 130 -14.71 1.24 7.62
CA LEU A 130 -16.09 0.76 7.66
C LEU A 130 -16.17 -0.76 7.52
N LEU A 131 -15.43 -1.34 6.58
CA LEU A 131 -15.37 -2.80 6.42
C LEU A 131 -14.80 -3.47 7.69
N ARG A 132 -13.76 -2.90 8.31
CA ARG A 132 -13.19 -3.44 9.55
C ARG A 132 -14.20 -3.43 10.69
N GLU A 133 -14.95 -2.34 10.86
CA GLU A 133 -16.01 -2.23 11.87
C GLU A 133 -17.11 -3.26 11.64
N GLN A 134 -17.56 -3.45 10.39
CA GLN A 134 -18.57 -4.46 10.05
C GLN A 134 -18.10 -5.88 10.36
N LEU A 135 -16.86 -6.21 10.01
CA LEU A 135 -16.27 -7.52 10.33
C LEU A 135 -16.15 -7.73 11.84
N SER A 136 -15.77 -6.69 12.60
CA SER A 136 -15.68 -6.78 14.06
C SER A 136 -17.06 -6.97 14.70
N ALA A 137 -18.08 -6.26 14.23
CA ALA A 137 -19.44 -6.39 14.72
C ALA A 137 -20.02 -7.79 14.44
N ALA A 138 -19.78 -8.33 13.25
CA ALA A 138 -20.20 -9.68 12.88
C ALA A 138 -19.55 -10.77 13.75
N SER A 139 -18.25 -10.63 14.04
CA SER A 139 -17.54 -11.56 14.93
C SER A 139 -18.06 -11.51 16.37
N ASN A 140 -18.41 -10.33 16.89
CA ASN A 140 -18.91 -10.16 18.26
C ASN A 140 -20.36 -10.63 18.46
N GLN A 141 -21.15 -10.76 17.39
CA GLN A 141 -22.53 -11.29 17.46
C GLN A 141 -22.59 -12.83 17.38
N ALA A 142 -21.49 -13.48 16.99
CA ALA A 142 -21.39 -14.93 16.88
C ALA A 142 -20.81 -15.61 18.15
N ALA A 143 -20.47 -14.83 19.18
CA ALA A 143 -19.97 -15.28 20.49
C ALA A 143 -21.01 -15.05 21.58
#